data_AF-A0A1X1TCL3-F1
#
_entry.id   AF-A0A1X1TCL3-F1
#
_cell.length_a   1.000
_cell.length_b   1.000
_cell.length_c   1.000
_cell.angle_alpha   90.00
_cell.angle_beta   90.00
_cell.angle_gamma   90.00
#
_symmetry.space_group_name_H-M   'P 1'
#
loop_
_entity.id
_entity.type
_entity.pdbx_description
1 polymer ?
#
loop_
_entity_poly.entity_id
_entity_poly.type
_entity_poly.pdbx_seq_one_letter_code
_entity_poly.pdbx_strand_id
1 'polypeptide(L)' 'MISRGEAGAALPADAIVLSADDAADLSDRVYQVRCAAEDVATALDEGAGATELRELCDVLLRAARAADGWRRVGV' A
#
# COMPACT_ATOMS: atom_id res chain seq x y z
N MET A 1 -5.34 -15.39 23.40
CA MET A 1 -3.90 -15.36 23.72
C MET A 1 -3.18 -15.51 22.38
N ILE A 2 -2.77 -14.39 21.78
CA ILE A 2 -2.13 -14.37 20.45
C ILE A 2 -0.62 -14.34 20.73
N SER A 3 0.12 -15.33 20.23
CA SER A 3 1.54 -15.52 20.54
C SER A 3 2.35 -14.27 20.17
N ARG A 4 2.98 -13.65 21.18
CA ARG A 4 4.11 -12.73 21.02
C ARG A 4 5.19 -13.46 20.25
N GLY A 5 5.76 -12.81 19.23
CA GLY A 5 6.94 -13.31 18.53
C GLY A 5 7.98 -13.82 19.51
N GLU A 6 8.55 -14.99 19.22
CA GLU A 6 9.57 -15.61 20.05
C GLU A 6 10.71 -14.62 20.28
N ALA A 7 10.84 -14.16 21.52
CA ALA A 7 11.98 -13.39 21.97
C ALA A 7 13.22 -14.30 21.93
N GLY A 8 13.96 -14.27 20.83
CA GLY A 8 15.15 -15.11 20.67
C GLY A 8 16.09 -14.73 19.53
N ALA A 9 15.61 -14.05 18.47
CA ALA A 9 16.47 -13.50 17.42
C ALA A 9 16.66 -12.00 17.64
N ALA A 10 17.91 -11.53 17.70
CA ALA A 10 18.20 -10.10 17.63
C ALA A 10 17.66 -9.57 16.29
N LEU A 11 16.74 -8.59 16.34
CA LEU A 11 16.24 -7.95 15.14
C LEU A 11 17.40 -7.23 14.42
N PRO A 12 17.43 -7.27 13.08
CA PRO A 12 18.34 -6.42 12.30
C PRO A 12 18.24 -4.95 12.71
N ALA A 13 19.35 -4.21 12.63
CA ALA A 13 19.40 -2.80 13.03
C ALA A 13 18.49 -1.89 12.18
N ASP A 14 18.10 -2.34 11.00
CA ASP A 14 17.22 -1.67 10.04
C ASP A 14 15.79 -2.25 10.04
N ALA A 15 15.46 -3.12 10.99
CA ALA A 15 14.12 -3.69 11.09
C ALA A 15 13.08 -2.61 11.48
N ILE A 16 11.95 -2.63 10.79
CA ILE A 16 10.75 -1.86 11.17
C ILE A 16 9.79 -2.82 11.88
N VAL A 17 9.38 -2.47 13.10
CA VAL A 17 8.39 -3.23 13.88
C VAL A 17 7.06 -2.51 13.81
N LEU A 18 6.04 -3.19 13.29
CA LEU A 18 4.66 -2.72 13.23
C LEU A 18 3.79 -3.52 14.19
N SER A 19 2.72 -2.91 14.71
CA SER A 19 1.66 -3.69 15.34
C SER A 19 0.95 -4.57 14.30
N ALA A 20 0.21 -5.59 14.75
CA ALA A 20 -0.58 -6.41 13.84
C ALA A 20 -1.62 -5.57 13.07
N ASP A 21 -2.24 -4.60 13.75
CA ASP A 21 -3.22 -3.69 13.15
C ASP A 21 -2.54 -2.75 12.13
N ASP A 22 -1.39 -2.16 12.46
CA ASP A 22 -0.64 -1.32 11.52
C ASP A 22 -0.18 -2.09 10.27
N ALA A 23 0.20 -3.36 10.44
CA ALA A 23 0.59 -4.23 9.33
C ALA A 23 -0.60 -4.57 8.43
N ALA A 24 -1.79 -4.85 9.02
CA ALA A 24 -3.01 -5.07 8.27
C ALA A 24 -3.43 -3.80 7.50
N ASP A 25 -3.45 -2.65 8.16
CA ASP A 25 -3.77 -1.36 7.55
C ASP A 25 -2.81 -0.99 6.41
N LEU A 26 -1.51 -1.31 6.56
CA LEU A 26 -0.54 -1.14 5.49
C LEU A 26 -0.83 -2.08 4.31
N SER A 27 -1.09 -3.35 4.58
CA SER A 27 -1.43 -4.35 3.56
C SER A 27 -2.66 -3.93 2.75
N ASP A 28 -3.71 -3.46 3.42
CA ASP A 28 -4.94 -3.00 2.77
C ASP A 28 -4.67 -1.79 1.86
N ARG A 29 -3.88 -0.81 2.31
CA ARG A 29 -3.55 0.36 1.47
C ARG A 29 -2.70 -0.02 0.26
N VAL A 30 -1.74 -0.95 0.40
CA VAL A 30 -0.96 -1.48 -0.73
C VAL A 30 -1.86 -2.25 -1.70
N TYR A 31 -2.82 -3.01 -1.18
CA TYR A 31 -3.82 -3.69 -2.00
C TYR A 31 -4.62 -2.69 -2.86
N GLN A 32 -5.06 -1.58 -2.27
CA GLN A 32 -5.77 -0.52 -3.01
C GLN A 32 -4.92 0.10 -4.13
N VAL A 33 -3.61 0.28 -3.90
CA VAL A 33 -2.68 0.75 -4.95
C VAL A 33 -2.64 -0.22 -6.12
N ARG A 34 -2.53 -1.52 -5.83
CA ARG A 34 -2.51 -2.55 -6.88
C ARG A 34 -3.79 -2.54 -7.69
N CYS A 35 -4.96 -2.55 -7.03
CA CYS A 35 -6.25 -2.53 -7.73
C CYS A 35 -6.40 -1.30 -8.61
N ALA A 36 -6.05 -0.11 -8.11
CA ALA A 36 -6.13 1.11 -8.91
C ALA A 36 -5.17 1.08 -10.14
N ALA A 37 -4.04 0.37 -10.04
CA ALA A 37 -3.14 0.17 -11.17
C ALA A 37 -3.68 -0.87 -12.17
N GLU A 38 -4.29 -1.95 -11.67
CA GLU A 38 -4.99 -2.96 -12.49
C GLU A 38 -6.17 -2.34 -13.26
N ASP A 39 -6.89 -1.40 -12.66
CA ASP A 39 -7.97 -0.65 -13.33
C ASP A 39 -7.42 0.19 -14.50
N VAL A 40 -6.28 0.87 -14.31
CA VAL A 40 -5.62 1.61 -15.41
C VAL A 40 -5.21 0.67 -16.54
N ALA A 41 -4.64 -0.49 -16.22
CA ALA A 41 -4.25 -1.48 -17.22
C ALA A 41 -5.46 -2.01 -17.99
N THR A 42 -6.55 -2.33 -17.29
CA THR A 42 -7.81 -2.78 -17.89
C THR A 42 -8.38 -1.71 -18.82
N ALA A 43 -8.43 -0.45 -18.38
CA ALA A 43 -8.92 0.65 -19.19
C ALA A 43 -8.07 0.89 -20.45
N LEU A 44 -6.75 0.70 -20.37
CA LEU A 44 -5.87 0.74 -21.54
C LEU A 44 -6.19 -0.38 -22.53
N ASP A 45 -6.36 -1.61 -22.03
CA ASP A 45 -6.69 -2.78 -22.85
C ASP A 45 -8.07 -2.65 -23.53
N GLU A 46 -9.01 -1.96 -22.87
CA GLU A 46 -10.34 -1.67 -23.40
C GLU A 46 -10.39 -0.44 -24.33
N GLY A 47 -9.28 0.29 -24.47
CA GLY A 47 -9.20 1.46 -25.34
C GLY A 47 -9.88 2.71 -24.76
N ALA A 48 -9.92 2.84 -23.43
CA ALA A 48 -10.48 3.98 -22.73
C ALA A 48 -9.89 5.32 -23.20
N GLY A 49 -10.72 6.36 -23.14
CA GLY A 49 -10.33 7.71 -23.54
C GLY A 49 -9.38 8.37 -22.55
N ALA A 50 -8.68 9.42 -23.02
CA ALA A 50 -7.70 10.15 -22.20
C ALA A 50 -8.27 10.73 -20.89
N THR A 51 -9.55 11.15 -20.89
CA THR A 51 -10.22 11.66 -19.69
C THR A 51 -10.38 10.57 -18.62
N GLU A 52 -10.88 9.40 -19.01
CA GLU A 52 -11.07 8.27 -18.09
C GLU A 52 -9.74 7.76 -17.54
N LEU A 53 -8.73 7.62 -18.41
CA LEU A 53 -7.37 7.25 -17.98
C LEU A 53 -6.78 8.27 -17.00
N ARG A 54 -7.06 9.57 -17.18
CA ARG A 54 -6.64 10.61 -16.24
C ARG A 54 -7.29 10.43 -14.87
N GLU A 55 -8.59 10.16 -14.85
CA GLU A 55 -9.34 9.92 -13.61
C GLU A 55 -8.83 8.70 -12.86
N LEU A 56 -8.58 7.59 -13.56
CA LEU A 56 -8.02 6.36 -12.97
C LEU A 56 -6.60 6.59 -12.45
N CYS A 57 -5.76 7.34 -13.16
CA CYS A 57 -4.45 7.72 -12.65
C CYS A 57 -4.56 8.58 -11.39
N ASP A 58 -5.55 9.47 -11.29
CA ASP A 58 -5.76 10.27 -10.08
C ASP A 58 -6.23 9.41 -8.90
N VAL A 59 -7.03 8.37 -9.14
CA VAL A 59 -7.38 7.35 -8.13
C VAL A 59 -6.11 6.63 -7.65
N LEU A 60 -5.29 6.14 -8.59
CA LEU A 60 -4.04 5.45 -8.27
C LEU A 60 -3.09 6.32 -7.45
N LEU A 61 -2.91 7.60 -7.83
CA LEU A 61 -2.07 8.53 -7.10
C LEU A 61 -2.61 8.82 -5.69
N ARG A 62 -3.93 8.87 -5.50
CA ARG A 62 -4.53 9.00 -4.16
C ARG A 62 -4.26 7.76 -3.31
N ALA A 63 -4.43 6.56 -3.87
CA ALA A 63 -4.14 5.30 -3.18
C ALA A 63 -2.66 5.23 -2.77
N ALA A 64 -1.74 5.60 -3.67
CA ALA A 64 -0.30 5.60 -3.40
C ALA A 64 0.05 6.55 -2.25
N ARG A 65 -0.49 7.77 -2.25
CA ARG A 65 -0.27 8.74 -1.16
C ARG A 65 -0.81 8.25 0.18
N ALA A 66 -1.95 7.54 0.18
CA ALA A 66 -2.49 6.93 1.39
C ALA A 66 -1.57 5.82 1.91
N ALA A 67 -1.01 5.01 1.01
CA ALA A 67 -0.04 3.97 1.36
C ALA A 67 1.28 4.55 1.88
N ASP A 68 1.76 5.70 1.39
CA ASP A 68 3.04 6.31 1.83
C ASP A 68 3.09 6.75 3.30
N GLY A 69 1.96 6.77 4.01
CA GLY A 69 1.86 7.28 5.39
C GLY A 69 2.84 6.63 6.39
N TRP A 70 3.23 5.37 6.18
CA TRP A 70 4.15 4.65 7.08
C TRP A 70 5.60 5.17 7.04
N ARG A 71 6.03 5.85 5.96
CA ARG A 71 7.40 6.36 5.82
C ARG A 71 7.68 7.60 6.67
N ARG A 72 6.64 8.30 7.17
CA ARG A 72 6.79 9.57 7.90
C ARG A 72 6.94 9.43 9.41
N VAL A 73 6.93 8.21 9.96
CA VAL A 73 7.20 7.99 11.38
C VAL A 73 8.71 8.15 11.62
N GLY A 74 9.17 9.39 11.84
CA GLY A 74 10.57 9.68 12.20
C GLY A 74 11.21 10.97 11.69
N VAL A 75 10.46 11.88 11.03
CA VAL A 75 10.94 13.24 10.69
C VAL A 75 9.98 14.28 11.25
#